data_AF-A0A7V0V175-F1
#
_entry.id   AF-A0A7V0V175-F1
#
_cell.length_a   1.000
_cell.length_b   1.000
_cell.length_c   1.000
_cell.angle_alpha   90.00
_cell.angle_beta   90.00
_cell.angle_gamma   90.00
#
_symmetry.space_group_name_H-M   'P 1'
#
loop_
_entity.id
_entity.type
_entity.pdbx_description
1 polymer ?
#
loop_
_entity_poly.entity_id
_entity_poly.type
_entity_poly.pdbx_seq_one_letter_code
_entity_poly.pdbx_strand_id
1 'polypeptide(L)'
;MPVRQVEGVRIEETGHKKWSFDYGPGDVKALYKRGAWRSWQDEINWLQQYGERDNELTPGETVALVEDLRSLMQARAPFTPDPMQAYQMAHKYRMENNRKFAREHAEAVQQAREIARSARKKK
;
A
#
# COMPACT_ATOMS: atom_id res chain seq x y z
N MET A 1 7.29 17.70 21.96
CA MET A 1 6.86 17.12 20.68
C MET A 1 6.60 15.63 20.90
N PRO A 2 5.40 15.10 20.61
CA PRO A 2 5.12 13.68 20.83
C PRO A 2 5.77 12.85 19.72
N VAL A 3 6.75 12.02 20.10
CA VAL A 3 7.36 11.00 19.22
C VAL A 3 6.48 9.75 19.29
N ARG A 4 5.89 9.33 18.18
CA ARG A 4 5.16 8.06 18.09
C ARG A 4 6.00 7.05 17.31
N GLN A 5 6.36 5.95 17.96
CA GLN A 5 7.03 4.80 17.32
C GLN A 5 5.97 3.86 16.74
N VAL A 6 6.10 3.56 15.45
CA VAL A 6 5.42 2.44 14.80
C VAL A 6 6.51 1.67 14.06
N GLU A 7 6.68 0.38 14.40
CA GLU A 7 7.57 -0.58 13.72
C GLU A 7 9.04 -0.12 13.51
N GLY A 8 9.69 0.42 14.54
CA GLY A 8 11.14 0.64 14.54
C GLY A 8 11.62 1.86 13.76
N VAL A 9 10.72 2.64 13.17
CA VAL A 9 11.04 3.91 12.51
C VAL A 9 10.83 5.08 13.47
N ARG A 10 11.85 5.92 13.63
CA ARG A 10 11.76 7.19 14.36
C ARG A 10 11.30 8.28 13.40
N ILE A 11 10.08 8.76 13.59
CA ILE A 11 9.44 9.74 12.70
C ILE A 11 9.33 11.08 13.45
N GLU A 12 9.90 12.13 12.87
CA GLU A 12 9.70 13.52 13.31
C GLU A 12 8.61 14.16 12.44
N GLU A 13 7.53 14.66 13.05
CA GLU A 13 6.44 15.36 12.35
C GLU A 13 6.96 16.68 11.74
N THR A 14 7.41 16.64 10.49
CA THR A 14 7.80 17.82 9.71
C THR A 14 6.56 18.55 9.16
N GLY A 15 5.78 19.17 10.05
CA GLY A 15 5.04 20.44 9.89
C GLY A 15 4.15 20.79 8.68
N HIS A 16 4.11 20.06 7.56
CA HIS A 16 3.48 20.56 6.33
C HIS A 16 2.21 19.82 5.89
N LYS A 17 1.99 18.58 6.34
CA LYS A 17 0.78 17.81 6.00
C LYS A 17 0.36 16.91 7.17
N LYS A 18 -0.94 16.90 7.49
CA LYS A 18 -1.49 16.01 8.53
C LYS A 18 -1.31 14.57 8.10
N TRP A 19 -0.84 13.74 9.02
CA TRP A 19 -0.65 12.31 8.79
C TRP A 19 -1.91 11.65 8.22
N SER A 20 -1.75 10.94 7.10
CA SER A 20 -2.80 10.20 6.41
C SER A 20 -2.35 8.75 6.25
N PHE A 21 -3.28 7.81 6.44
CA PHE A 21 -3.05 6.38 6.21
C PHE A 21 -3.19 5.98 4.74
N ASP A 22 -3.70 6.88 3.90
CA ASP A 22 -3.94 6.62 2.49
C ASP A 22 -3.42 7.77 1.63
N TYR A 23 -3.09 7.45 0.39
CA TYR A 23 -2.56 8.41 -0.58
C TYR A 23 -3.57 8.66 -1.70
N GLY A 24 -3.55 9.88 -2.23
CA GLY A 24 -4.35 10.31 -3.36
C GLY A 24 -3.54 10.50 -4.65
N PRO A 25 -4.22 10.88 -5.75
CA PRO A 25 -3.56 11.14 -7.02
C PRO A 25 -2.60 12.34 -6.96
N GLY A 26 -2.77 13.25 -5.99
CA GLY A 26 -1.84 14.35 -5.74
C GLY A 26 -0.48 13.88 -5.24
N ASP A 27 -0.46 12.80 -4.46
CA ASP A 27 0.75 12.25 -3.83
C ASP A 27 1.58 11.48 -4.84
N VAL A 28 0.93 10.72 -5.72
CA VAL A 28 1.60 10.09 -6.87
C VAL A 28 2.18 11.16 -7.79
N LYS A 29 1.46 12.26 -8.05
CA LYS A 29 2.03 13.39 -8.80
C LYS A 29 3.24 14.01 -8.10
N ALA A 30 3.22 14.13 -6.77
CA ALA A 30 4.36 14.64 -6.01
C ALA A 30 5.58 13.74 -6.19
N LEU A 31 5.42 12.41 -6.07
CA LEU A 31 6.46 11.42 -6.34
C LEU A 31 7.04 11.58 -7.75
N TYR A 32 6.20 11.69 -8.78
CA TYR A 32 6.64 11.82 -10.17
C TYR A 32 7.35 13.15 -10.49
N LYS A 33 7.23 14.18 -9.64
CA LYS A 33 8.05 15.40 -9.76
C LYS A 33 9.48 15.22 -9.26
N ARG A 34 9.76 14.19 -8.44
CA ARG A 34 11.07 14.01 -7.78
C ARG A 34 12.09 13.29 -8.65
N GLY A 35 11.65 12.58 -9.68
CA GLY A 35 12.56 11.86 -10.56
C GLY A 35 11.92 11.39 -11.85
N ALA A 36 12.78 11.16 -12.85
CA ALA A 36 12.41 10.48 -14.08
C ALA A 36 12.53 8.97 -13.87
N TRP A 37 11.46 8.37 -13.35
CA TRP A 37 11.41 6.95 -13.01
C TRP A 37 11.40 6.06 -14.26
N ARG A 38 12.01 4.88 -14.16
CA ARG A 38 12.06 3.89 -15.24
C ARG A 38 11.43 2.55 -14.87
N SER A 39 11.16 2.36 -13.58
CA SER A 39 10.55 1.14 -13.05
C SER A 39 9.87 1.41 -11.72
N TRP A 40 8.94 0.52 -11.34
CA TRP A 40 8.34 0.54 -10.00
C TRP A 40 9.38 0.42 -8.89
N GLN A 41 10.47 -0.32 -9.13
CA GLN A 41 11.54 -0.50 -8.16
C GLN A 41 12.29 0.81 -7.89
N ASP A 42 12.47 1.66 -8.90
CA ASP A 42 13.14 2.97 -8.73
C ASP A 42 12.32 3.87 -7.80
N GLU A 43 11.00 3.91 -8.01
CA GLU A 43 10.06 4.66 -7.16
C GLU A 43 10.06 4.14 -5.71
N ILE A 44 10.00 2.82 -5.54
CA ILE A 44 10.05 2.18 -4.22
C ILE A 44 11.36 2.53 -3.50
N ASN A 45 12.50 2.42 -4.18
CA ASN A 45 13.80 2.74 -3.59
C ASN A 45 13.86 4.20 -3.15
N TRP A 46 13.35 5.12 -3.97
CA TRP A 46 13.32 6.53 -3.62
C TRP A 46 12.40 6.81 -2.43
N LEU A 47 11.19 6.24 -2.42
CA LEU A 47 10.22 6.40 -1.31
C LEU A 47 10.79 5.87 0.01
N GLN A 48 11.46 4.73 -0.01
CA GLN A 48 12.09 4.16 1.18
C GLN A 48 13.26 5.00 1.70
N GLN A 49 13.99 5.67 0.80
CA GLN A 49 15.15 6.47 1.17
C GLN A 49 14.79 7.91 1.57
N TYR A 50 13.78 8.50 0.94
CA TYR A 50 13.49 9.94 1.02
C TYR A 50 12.03 10.28 1.34
N GLY A 51 11.07 9.35 1.15
CA GLY A 51 9.63 9.64 1.24
C GLY A 51 9.20 10.18 2.61
N GLU A 52 9.76 9.66 3.70
CA GLU A 52 9.45 10.13 5.06
C GLU A 52 9.93 11.56 5.34
N ARG A 53 10.92 12.04 4.60
CA ARG A 53 11.51 13.37 4.74
C ARG A 53 11.00 14.34 3.68
N ASP A 54 10.15 13.86 2.76
CA ASP A 54 9.57 14.69 1.72
C ASP A 54 8.58 15.69 2.32
N ASN A 55 8.48 16.86 1.71
CA ASN A 55 7.62 17.94 2.17
C ASN A 55 6.18 17.87 1.60
N GLU A 56 5.94 17.04 0.58
CA GLU A 56 4.63 16.84 -0.05
C GLU A 56 4.00 15.48 0.30
N LEU A 57 4.80 14.53 0.79
CA LEU A 57 4.36 13.20 1.24
C LEU A 57 4.42 13.08 2.77
N THR A 58 3.40 12.46 3.36
CA THR A 58 3.45 12.03 4.75
C THR A 58 4.08 10.64 4.87
N PRO A 59 4.55 10.26 6.07
CA PRO A 59 5.03 8.91 6.32
C PRO A 59 3.99 7.82 6.03
N GLY A 60 2.72 8.03 6.38
CA GLY A 60 1.67 7.04 6.11
C GLY A 60 1.35 6.90 4.61
N GLU A 61 1.33 8.00 3.87
CA GLU A 61 1.21 7.99 2.41
C GLU A 61 2.40 7.28 1.74
N THR A 62 3.63 7.51 2.25
CA THR A 62 4.84 6.83 1.78
C THR A 62 4.72 5.32 1.92
N VAL A 63 4.29 4.84 3.09
CA VAL A 63 4.08 3.40 3.34
C VAL A 63 3.04 2.83 2.39
N ALA A 64 1.87 3.48 2.29
CA ALA A 64 0.78 3.02 1.43
C ALA A 64 1.16 3.00 -0.06
N LEU A 65 1.95 3.97 -0.53
CA LEU A 65 2.51 3.99 -1.89
C LEU A 65 3.46 2.82 -2.11
N VAL A 66 4.40 2.57 -1.19
CA VAL A 66 5.36 1.47 -1.31
C VAL A 66 4.65 0.12 -1.39
N GLU A 67 3.62 -0.12 -0.58
CA GLU A 67 2.85 -1.36 -0.59
C GLU A 67 2.13 -1.60 -1.92
N ASP A 68 1.49 -0.56 -2.45
CA ASP A 68 0.79 -0.65 -3.73
C ASP A 68 1.74 -0.83 -4.92
N LEU A 69 2.86 -0.09 -4.94
CA LEU A 69 3.89 -0.24 -5.98
C LEU A 69 4.53 -1.64 -5.94
N ARG A 70 4.76 -2.19 -4.75
CA ARG A 70 5.21 -3.59 -4.59
C ARG A 70 4.18 -4.57 -5.14
N SER A 71 2.89 -4.33 -4.91
CA SER A 71 1.81 -5.15 -5.45
C SER A 71 1.80 -5.13 -6.98
N LEU A 72 1.97 -3.95 -7.59
CA LEU A 72 2.12 -3.81 -9.04
C LEU A 72 3.33 -4.60 -9.58
N MET A 73 4.47 -4.50 -8.90
CA MET A 73 5.68 -5.23 -9.27
C MET A 73 5.50 -6.75 -9.16
N GLN A 74 4.92 -7.24 -8.05
CA GLN A 74 4.63 -8.66 -7.83
C GLN A 74 3.65 -9.20 -8.87
N ALA A 75 2.68 -8.40 -9.26
CA ALA A 75 1.73 -8.72 -10.32
C ALA A 75 2.31 -8.59 -11.74
N ARG A 76 3.59 -8.19 -11.88
CA ARG A 76 4.27 -7.91 -13.16
C ARG A 76 3.49 -6.91 -14.03
N ALA A 77 2.83 -5.94 -13.40
CA ALA A 77 2.12 -4.88 -14.10
C ALA A 77 3.13 -4.02 -14.88
N PRO A 78 2.82 -3.61 -16.13
CA PRO A 78 3.71 -2.80 -16.93
C PRO A 78 3.97 -1.44 -16.25
N PHE A 79 5.22 -0.98 -16.28
CA PHE A 79 5.56 0.34 -15.78
C PHE A 79 4.92 1.44 -16.63
N THR A 80 4.51 2.55 -16.01
CA THR A 80 4.03 3.74 -16.72
C THR A 80 4.68 5.02 -16.17
N PRO A 81 5.14 5.93 -17.03
CA PRO A 81 5.61 7.25 -16.64
C PRO A 81 4.46 8.24 -16.38
N ASP A 82 3.20 7.85 -16.61
CA ASP A 82 2.04 8.69 -16.31
C ASP A 82 1.57 8.50 -14.85
N PRO A 83 1.59 9.56 -14.02
CA PRO A 83 1.26 9.46 -12.60
C PRO A 83 -0.22 9.10 -12.37
N MET A 84 -1.13 9.52 -13.25
CA MET A 84 -2.55 9.22 -13.09
C MET A 84 -2.82 7.75 -13.42
N GLN A 85 -2.18 7.23 -14.47
CA GLN A 85 -2.25 5.83 -14.83
C GLN A 85 -1.66 4.94 -13.74
N ALA A 86 -0.51 5.33 -13.17
CA ALA A 86 0.09 4.61 -12.04
C ALA A 86 -0.85 4.54 -10.83
N TYR A 87 -1.47 5.67 -10.46
CA TYR A 87 -2.48 5.73 -9.40
C TYR A 87 -3.66 4.78 -9.68
N GLN A 88 -4.23 4.85 -10.89
CA GLN A 88 -5.37 4.01 -11.27
C GLN A 88 -5.03 2.52 -11.25
N MET A 89 -3.84 2.15 -11.73
CA MET A 89 -3.35 0.79 -11.69
C MET A 89 -3.22 0.30 -10.25
N ALA A 90 -2.50 1.04 -9.41
CA ALA A 90 -2.31 0.70 -8.01
C ALA A 90 -3.65 0.47 -7.28
N HIS A 91 -4.59 1.40 -7.44
CA HIS A 91 -5.89 1.32 -6.78
C HIS A 91 -6.75 0.16 -7.29
N LYS A 92 -6.69 -0.13 -8.60
CA LYS A 92 -7.35 -1.30 -9.19
C LYS A 92 -6.81 -2.59 -8.59
N TYR A 93 -5.49 -2.73 -8.49
CA TYR A 93 -4.85 -3.90 -7.90
C TYR A 93 -5.20 -4.07 -6.42
N ARG A 94 -5.20 -2.97 -5.65
CA ARG A 94 -5.63 -2.98 -4.24
C ARG A 94 -7.06 -3.51 -4.09
N MET A 95 -7.99 -3.05 -4.93
CA MET A 95 -9.38 -3.51 -4.92
C MET A 95 -9.51 -4.99 -5.29
N GLU A 96 -8.78 -5.44 -6.31
CA GLU A 96 -8.79 -6.85 -6.72
C GLU A 96 -8.21 -7.76 -5.64
N ASN A 97 -7.12 -7.36 -4.99
CA ASN A 97 -6.49 -8.13 -3.93
C ASN A 97 -7.38 -8.20 -2.68
N ASN A 98 -8.00 -7.07 -2.29
CA ASN A 98 -8.98 -7.03 -1.20
C ASN A 98 -10.18 -7.93 -1.47
N ARG A 99 -10.68 -7.95 -2.71
CA ARG A 99 -11.79 -8.83 -3.12
C ARG A 99 -11.38 -10.30 -3.06
N LYS A 100 -10.18 -10.63 -3.51
CA LYS A 100 -9.64 -12.00 -3.43
C LYS A 100 -9.52 -12.47 -1.98
N PHE A 101 -8.91 -11.66 -1.13
CA PHE A 101 -8.78 -11.93 0.30
C PHE A 101 -10.13 -12.15 0.98
N ALA A 102 -11.12 -11.27 0.71
CA ALA A 102 -12.46 -11.41 1.27
C ALA A 102 -13.14 -12.72 0.86
N ARG A 103 -12.93 -13.18 -0.39
CA ARG A 103 -13.46 -14.46 -0.87
C ARG A 103 -12.80 -15.65 -0.18
N GLU A 104 -11.47 -15.68 -0.14
CA GLU A 104 -10.71 -16.76 0.51
C GLU A 104 -11.05 -16.87 1.99
N HIS A 105 -11.21 -15.73 2.67
CA HIS A 105 -11.64 -15.70 4.07
C HIS A 105 -13.04 -16.27 4.26
N ALA A 106 -14.00 -15.92 3.39
CA ALA A 106 -15.36 -16.46 3.45
C ALA A 106 -15.40 -17.98 3.24
N GLU A 107 -14.60 -18.51 2.30
CA GLU A 107 -14.47 -19.95 2.04
C GLU A 107 -13.86 -20.68 3.25
N ALA A 108 -12.80 -20.12 3.86
CA ALA A 108 -12.19 -20.69 5.07
C ALA A 108 -13.17 -20.75 6.25
N VAL A 109 -13.97 -19.70 6.46
CA VAL A 109 -15.00 -19.66 7.51
C VAL A 109 -16.09 -20.70 7.26
N GLN A 110 -16.51 -20.91 6.00
CA GLN A 110 -17.48 -21.95 5.65
C GLN A 110 -16.94 -23.36 5.92
N GLN A 111 -15.71 -23.65 5.48
CA GLN A 111 -15.06 -24.93 5.75
C GLN A 111 -14.93 -25.21 7.26
N ALA A 112 -14.50 -24.22 8.04
CA ALA A 112 -14.42 -24.34 9.49
C ALA A 112 -15.79 -24.65 10.13
N ARG A 113 -16.86 -24.01 9.64
CA ARG A 113 -18.23 -24.29 10.10
C ARG A 113 -18.69 -25.70 9.74
N GLU A 114 -18.38 -26.19 8.54
CA GLU A 114 -18.74 -27.55 8.12
C GLU A 114 -18.00 -28.63 8.90
N ILE A 115 -16.71 -28.43 9.17
CA ILE A 115 -15.89 -29.29 10.03
C ILE A 115 -16.49 -29.33 11.45
N ALA A 116 -16.81 -28.18 12.03
CA ALA A 116 -17.41 -28.11 13.36
C ALA A 116 -18.78 -28.82 13.41
N ARG A 117 -19.60 -28.70 12.35
CA ARG A 117 -20.91 -29.35 12.25
C ARG A 117 -20.81 -30.87 12.09
N SER A 118 -19.84 -31.35 11.32
CA SER A 118 -19.61 -32.78 11.09
C SER A 118 -18.97 -33.48 12.29
N ALA A 119 -18.12 -32.79 13.06
CA ALA A 119 -17.60 -33.29 14.34
C ALA A 119 -18.68 -33.49 15.41
N ARG A 120 -19.73 -32.64 15.41
CA ARG A 120 -20.86 -32.73 16.35
C ARG A 120 -21.83 -33.88 16.08
N LYS A 121 -21.91 -34.37 14.83
CA LYS A 121 -22.79 -35.49 14.44
C LYS A 121 -22.18 -36.88 14.68
N LYS A 122 -20.88 -36.96 14.98
CA LYS A 122 -20.15 -38.21 15.25
C LYS A 122 -20.03 -38.56 16.74
N LYS A 123 -20.70 -37.80 17.61
CA LYS A 123 -20.85 -38.03 19.05
C LYS A 123 -22.29 -38.43 19.33
#